data_AF-A0A959ACN7-F1
#
_entry.id   AF-A0A959ACN7-F1
#
_cell.length_a   1.000
_cell.length_b   1.000
_cell.length_c   1.000
_cell.angle_alpha   90.00
_cell.angle_beta   90.00
_cell.angle_gamma   90.00
#
_symmetry.space_group_name_H-M   'P 1'
#
loop_
_entity.id
_entity.type
_entity.pdbx_description
1 polymer ?
#
loop_
_entity_poly.entity_id
_entity_poly.type
_entity_poly.pdbx_seq_one_letter_code
_entity_poly.pdbx_strand_id
1 'polypeptide(L)' 'MEWYSDKLDRGMPAEYWDGTFNGEPVPQGLYWWKGRGRYVNNRMWEGMSYEGKAPVREGKVMLLR' A
#
# COMPACT_ATOMS: atom_id res chain seq x y z
N MET A 1 -6.06 13.07 7.12
CA MET A 1 -6.31 11.64 7.45
C MET A 1 -6.16 10.85 6.16
N GLU A 2 -5.70 9.62 6.25
CA GLU A 2 -5.31 8.78 5.10
C GLU A 2 -6.00 7.41 5.21
N TRP A 3 -6.29 6.78 4.07
CA TRP A 3 -6.75 5.40 4.06
C TRP A 3 -5.58 4.48 4.45
N TYR A 4 -5.82 3.51 5.33
CA TYR A 4 -4.86 2.45 5.66
C TYR A 4 -5.58 1.14 5.98
N SER A 5 -4.87 0.02 5.84
CA SER A 5 -5.29 -1.28 6.36
C SER A 5 -4.07 -2.07 6.81
N ASP A 6 -4.25 -2.84 7.88
CA ASP A 6 -3.30 -3.82 8.42
C ASP A 6 -3.84 -5.25 8.36
N LYS A 7 -5.02 -5.46 7.73
CA LYS A 7 -5.64 -6.78 7.62
C LYS A 7 -4.90 -7.62 6.60
N LEU A 8 -4.63 -8.87 6.99
CA LEU A 8 -3.93 -9.84 6.16
C LEU A 8 -4.76 -11.12 6.00
N ASP A 9 -4.83 -11.66 4.78
CA ASP A 9 -5.25 -13.03 4.50
C ASP A 9 -4.03 -13.83 4.05
N ARG A 10 -3.69 -14.91 4.78
CA ARG A 10 -2.55 -15.80 4.49
C ARG A 10 -1.23 -15.07 4.19
N GLY A 11 -0.96 -13.98 4.90
CA GLY A 11 0.27 -13.19 4.77
C GLY A 11 0.25 -12.18 3.61
N MET A 12 -0.88 -12.00 2.93
CA MET A 12 -1.10 -11.00 1.89
C MET A 12 -2.11 -9.94 2.38
N PRO A 13 -2.06 -8.69 1.90
CA PRO A 13 -3.08 -7.68 2.21
C PRO A 13 -4.49 -8.18 1.86
N ALA A 14 -5.42 -8.09 2.81
CA ALA A 14 -6.81 -8.50 2.63
C ALA A 14 -7.71 -7.38 2.08
N GLU A 15 -7.26 -6.13 2.19
CA GLU A 15 -7.99 -4.94 1.77
C GLU A 15 -7.12 -4.10 0.84
N TYR A 16 -7.78 -3.29 0.02
CA TYR A 16 -7.15 -2.39 -0.93
C TYR A 16 -7.87 -1.04 -0.93
N TRP A 17 -7.16 -0.01 -1.40
CA TRP A 17 -7.75 1.30 -1.61
C TRP A 17 -8.45 1.35 -2.97
N ASP A 18 -9.71 1.75 -2.98
CA ASP A 18 -10.56 1.81 -4.18
C ASP A 18 -10.75 3.23 -4.73
N GLY A 19 -10.00 4.22 -4.21
CA GLY A 19 -10.18 5.62 -4.58
C GLY A 19 -11.27 6.34 -3.78
N THR A 20 -11.71 5.77 -2.66
CA THR A 20 -12.59 6.43 -1.69
C THR A 20 -11.85 6.71 -0.38
N PHE A 21 -12.29 7.76 0.33
CA PHE A 21 -11.85 8.06 1.67
C PHE A 21 -13.05 8.51 2.50
N ASN A 22 -13.28 7.88 3.65
CA ASN A 22 -14.46 8.11 4.50
C ASN A 22 -15.81 7.95 3.77
N GLY A 23 -15.90 7.01 2.84
CA GLY A 23 -17.12 6.76 2.05
C GLY A 23 -17.33 7.73 0.90
N GLU A 24 -16.45 8.72 0.72
CA GLU A 24 -16.53 9.68 -0.38
C GLU A 24 -15.42 9.43 -1.42
N PRO A 25 -15.75 9.53 -2.72
CA PRO A 25 -14.77 9.65 -3.80
C PRO A 25 -13.69 10.70 -3.54
N VAL A 26 -12.40 10.33 -3.64
CA VAL A 26 -11.34 11.35 -3.68
C VAL A 26 -11.15 11.90 -5.11
N PRO A 27 -10.54 13.09 -5.27
CA PRO A 27 -10.24 13.66 -6.59
C PRO A 27 -9.33 12.77 -7.44
N GLN A 28 -9.47 12.85 -8.76
CA GLN A 28 -8.49 12.23 -9.68
C GLN A 28 -7.10 12.86 -9.47
N GLY A 29 -6.04 12.05 -9.50
CA GLY A 29 -4.70 12.59 -9.33
C GLY A 29 -3.65 11.59 -8.88
N LEU A 30 -2.50 12.14 -8.47
CA LEU A 30 -1.35 11.39 -7.99
C LEU A 30 -1.40 11.25 -6.46
N TYR A 31 -1.43 10.01 -6.00
CA TYR A 31 -1.43 9.63 -4.58
C TYR A 31 -0.15 8.88 -4.23
N TRP A 32 0.15 8.81 -2.94
CA TRP A 32 1.27 8.03 -2.43
C TRP A 32 0.75 6.83 -1.65
N TRP A 33 1.31 5.66 -1.93
CA TRP A 33 1.15 4.49 -1.07
C TRP A 33 2.41 4.35 -0.20
N LYS A 34 2.24 3.88 1.04
CA LYS A 34 3.33 3.56 1.95
C LYS A 34 2.98 2.31 2.74
N GLY A 35 3.88 1.34 2.78
CA GLY A 35 3.71 0.08 3.49
C GLY A 35 4.81 -0.15 4.52
N ARG A 36 4.46 -0.84 5.61
CA ARG A 36 5.41 -1.34 6.61
C ARG A 36 4.97 -2.73 7.03
N GLY A 37 5.94 -3.62 7.26
CA GLY A 37 5.66 -4.99 7.67
C GLY A 37 6.81 -5.59 8.46
N ARG A 38 6.50 -6.57 9.29
CA ARG A 38 7.46 -7.39 10.01
C ARG A 38 7.11 -8.85 9.78
N TYR A 39 8.09 -9.62 9.33
CA TYR A 39 7.96 -11.05 9.17
C TYR A 39 7.88 -11.76 10.53
N VAL A 40 7.32 -12.97 10.54
CA VAL A 40 7.19 -13.81 11.75
C VAL A 40 8.53 -14.10 12.44
N ASN A 41 9.64 -14.03 11.70
CA ASN A 41 11.00 -14.19 12.22
C ASN A 41 11.62 -12.87 12.73
N ASN A 42 10.80 -11.86 13.04
CA ASN A 42 11.19 -10.52 13.46
C ASN A 42 11.99 -9.69 12.44
N ARG A 43 12.23 -10.17 11.22
CA ARG A 43 12.86 -9.35 10.18
C ARG A 43 11.86 -8.31 9.67
N MET A 44 12.34 -7.10 9.43
CA MET A 44 11.53 -6.05 8.82
C MET A 44 11.38 -6.34 7.32
N TRP A 45 10.20 -6.12 6.79
CA TRP A 45 9.97 -6.17 5.34
C TRP A 45 10.67 -4.99 4.68
N GLU A 46 11.55 -5.25 3.71
CA GLU A 46 12.38 -4.22 3.07
C GLU A 46 11.62 -3.40 2.02
N GLY A 47 10.48 -3.90 1.54
CA GLY A 47 9.69 -3.27 0.50
C GLY A 47 9.38 -4.23 -0.64
N MET A 48 8.63 -3.74 -1.63
CA MET A 48 8.39 -4.45 -2.88
C MET A 48 9.60 -4.25 -3.80
N SER A 49 10.11 -5.32 -4.39
CA SER A 49 11.09 -5.25 -5.47
C SER A 49 10.38 -5.41 -6.81
N TYR A 50 10.58 -4.45 -7.71
CA TYR A 50 10.02 -4.47 -9.06
C TYR A 50 11.17 -4.64 -10.05
N GLU A 51 11.08 -5.61 -10.95
CA GLU A 51 12.05 -5.82 -12.04
C GLU A 51 13.52 -5.90 -11.58
N GLY A 52 13.78 -6.49 -10.40
CA GLY A 52 15.13 -6.60 -9.84
C GLY A 52 15.71 -5.30 -9.29
N LYS A 53 14.91 -4.23 -9.18
CA LYS A 53 15.31 -2.96 -8.53
C LYS A 53 15.30 -3.09 -7.02
N ALA A 54 15.98 -2.14 -6.36
CA ALA A 54 16.00 -2.05 -4.91
C ALA A 54 14.57 -2.03 -4.32
N PRO A 55 14.33 -2.72 -3.19
CA PRO A 55 13.02 -2.74 -2.54
C PRO A 55 12.55 -1.33 -2.18
N VAL A 56 11.28 -1.03 -2.46
CA VAL A 56 10.63 0.24 -2.10
C VAL A 56 9.45 0.00 -1.16
N ARG A 57 9.33 0.84 -0.14
CA ARG A 57 8.23 0.81 0.84
C ARG A 57 7.15 1.83 0.55
N GLU A 58 7.34 2.64 -0.48
CA GLU A 58 6.43 3.68 -0.89
C GLU A 58 6.51 3.88 -2.40
N GLY A 59 5.45 4.45 -2.96
CA GLY A 59 5.40 4.73 -4.38
C GLY A 59 4.19 5.57 -4.74
N LYS A 60 4.10 5.86 -6.03
CA LYS A 60 3.05 6.72 -6.58
C LYS A 60 1.93 5.85 -7.16
N VAL A 61 0.68 6.21 -6.84
CA VAL A 61 -0.53 5.65 -7.44
C VAL A 61 -1.21 6.76 -8.22
N MET A 62 -1.46 6.55 -9.51
CA MET A 62 -2.25 7.49 -10.30
C MET A 62 -3.68 6.98 -10.34
N LEU A 63 -4.59 7.73 -9.72
CA LEU A 63 -6.02 7.48 -9.81
C LEU A 63 -6.52 8.11 -11.11
N LEU A 64 -7.10 7.30 -11.99
CA LEU A 64 -7.78 7.70 -13.23
C LEU A 64 -9.24 7.27 -13.13
N ARG A 65 -10.14 8.04 -13.77
CA ARG A 65 -11.56 7.71 -13.87
C ARG A 65 -12.04 7.78 -15.32
#